data_AF-A0A2V9SB76-F1
#
_entry.id   AF-A0A2V9SB76-F1
#
_cell.length_a   1.000
_cell.length_b   1.000
_cell.length_c   1.000
_cell.angle_alpha   90.00
_cell.angle_beta   90.00
_cell.angle_gamma   90.00
#
_symmetry.space_group_name_H-M   'P 1'
#
loop_
_entity.id
_entity.type
_entity.pdbx_description
1 polymer ?
#
loop_
_entity_poly.entity_id
_entity_poly.type
_entity_poly.pdbx_seq_one_letter_code
_entity_poly.pdbx_strand_id
1 'polypeptide(L)'
;MLLGAAGTVLAFVIYKYVTNRPEEHPAVNAAELASIRSSSKIGPTPNHSVVVNNVPWIKVFSSPSMWGLMISHFCLVYPVYIFVTWFFIYLVRVRGVAIPKASLWTSAPFIANLFMVPLWGWLSDRAAERLGKRRGRRATVWLGVACSAGLL
;
A
#
# COMPACT_ATOMS: atom_id res chain seq x y z
N MET A 1 -20.23 -20.53 -7.40
CA MET A 1 -20.62 -20.09 -8.76
C MET A 1 -20.94 -18.60 -8.83
N LEU A 2 -21.83 -18.05 -8.00
CA LEU A 2 -22.17 -16.61 -7.97
C LEU A 2 -20.98 -15.68 -7.72
N LEU A 3 -20.09 -16.01 -6.76
CA LEU A 3 -18.87 -15.25 -6.49
C LEU A 3 -17.88 -15.23 -7.68
N GLY A 4 -17.82 -16.34 -8.44
CA GLY A 4 -16.98 -16.45 -9.62
C GLY A 4 -17.49 -15.60 -10.78
N ALA A 5 -18.80 -15.59 -11.00
CA ALA A 5 -19.44 -14.75 -12.01
C ALA A 5 -19.33 -13.25 -11.69
N ALA A 6 -19.47 -12.87 -10.42
CA ALA A 6 -19.24 -11.49 -9.99
C ALA A 6 -17.77 -11.06 -10.21
N GLY A 7 -16.82 -11.96 -9.93
CA GLY A 7 -15.40 -11.73 -10.16
C GLY A 7 -15.05 -11.54 -11.63
N THR A 8 -15.62 -12.32 -12.54
CA THR A 8 -15.36 -12.18 -13.99
C THR A 8 -15.97 -10.90 -14.56
N VAL A 9 -17.18 -10.52 -14.13
CA VAL A 9 -17.81 -9.26 -14.53
C VAL A 9 -16.97 -8.07 -14.05
N LEU A 10 -16.53 -8.08 -12.78
CA LEU A 10 -15.68 -7.03 -12.25
C LEU A 10 -14.33 -6.96 -12.98
N ALA A 11 -13.70 -8.11 -13.25
CA ALA A 11 -12.45 -8.17 -14.00
C ALA A 11 -12.60 -7.59 -15.41
N PHE A 12 -13.71 -7.86 -16.09
CA PHE A 12 -14.01 -7.30 -17.41
C PHE A 12 -14.22 -5.78 -17.37
N VAL A 13 -14.92 -5.28 -16.35
CA VAL A 13 -15.10 -3.83 -16.13
C VAL A 13 -13.77 -3.15 -15.84
N ILE A 14 -12.94 -3.72 -14.96
CA ILE A 14 -11.61 -3.20 -14.65
C ILE A 14 -10.72 -3.24 -15.90
N TYR A 15 -10.75 -4.31 -16.68
CA TYR A 15 -9.97 -4.42 -17.91
C TYR A 15 -10.35 -3.36 -18.94
N LYS A 16 -11.64 -3.00 -19.01
CA LYS A 16 -12.15 -1.94 -19.89
C LYS A 16 -11.80 -0.53 -19.40
N TYR A 17 -11.71 -0.33 -18.09
CA TYR A 17 -11.56 1.01 -17.49
C TYR A 17 -10.13 1.34 -17.07
N VAL A 18 -9.31 0.35 -16.71
CA VAL A 18 -7.94 0.55 -16.25
C VAL A 18 -6.99 0.45 -17.43
N THR A 19 -6.45 1.59 -17.82
CA THR A 19 -5.45 1.68 -18.87
C THR A 19 -4.06 1.94 -18.28
N ASN A 20 -3.04 1.27 -18.81
CA ASN A 20 -1.68 1.33 -18.28
C ASN A 20 -1.01 2.70 -18.48
N ARG A 21 -1.48 3.50 -19.44
CA ARG A 21 -1.02 4.87 -19.67
C ARG A 21 -2.21 5.84 -19.68
N PRO A 22 -2.05 7.04 -19.09
CA PRO A 22 -3.08 8.08 -19.16
C PRO A 22 -3.35 8.54 -20.61
N GLU A 23 -2.41 8.28 -21.53
CA GLU A 23 -2.48 8.64 -22.95
C GLU A 23 -3.40 7.71 -23.76
N GLU A 24 -3.68 6.52 -23.26
CA GLU A 24 -4.50 5.50 -23.93
C GLU A 24 -5.96 5.53 -23.43
N HIS A 25 -6.28 6.35 -22.43
CA HIS A 25 -7.62 6.44 -21.87
C HIS A 25 -8.45 7.50 -22.62
N PRO A 26 -9.60 7.13 -23.22
CA PRO A 26 -10.36 8.03 -24.11
C PRO A 26 -11.00 9.22 -23.38
N ALA A 27 -11.07 9.21 -22.04
CA ALA A 27 -11.61 10.30 -21.24
C ALA A 27 -10.56 11.30 -20.71
N VAL A 28 -9.28 11.14 -21.05
CA VAL A 28 -8.23 12.05 -20.56
C VAL A 28 -8.14 13.29 -21.45
N ASN A 29 -8.29 14.46 -20.82
CA ASN A 29 -8.23 15.75 -21.49
C ASN A 29 -6.76 16.17 -21.72
N ALA A 30 -6.48 16.88 -22.82
CA ALA A 30 -5.14 17.36 -23.16
C ALA A 30 -4.52 18.24 -22.06
N ALA A 31 -5.35 18.95 -21.29
CA ALA A 31 -4.94 19.75 -20.14
C ALA A 31 -4.42 18.90 -18.96
N GLU A 32 -5.07 17.79 -18.62
CA GLU A 32 -4.63 16.88 -17.56
C GLU A 32 -3.31 16.18 -17.94
N LEU A 33 -3.20 15.83 -19.22
CA LEU A 33 -2.01 15.18 -19.79
C LEU A 33 -0.78 16.11 -19.73
N ALA A 34 -0.97 17.42 -19.91
CA ALA A 34 0.08 18.42 -19.74
C ALA A 34 0.54 18.53 -18.26
N SER A 35 -0.39 18.51 -17.30
CA SER A 35 -0.05 18.54 -15.85
C SER A 35 0.66 17.28 -15.35
N ILE A 36 0.31 16.12 -15.91
CA ILE A 36 0.99 14.84 -15.61
C ILE A 36 2.40 14.85 -16.18
N ARG A 37 2.58 15.30 -17.44
CA ARG A 37 3.89 15.41 -18.09
C ARG A 37 4.81 16.41 -17.39
N SER A 38 4.30 17.57 -16.97
CA SER A 38 5.09 18.56 -16.24
C SER A 38 5.49 18.10 -14.83
N SER A 39 4.67 17.26 -14.19
CA SER A 39 4.95 16.69 -12.86
C SER A 39 5.84 15.45 -12.90
N SER A 40 5.94 14.79 -14.06
CA SER A 40 6.81 13.65 -14.29
C SER A 40 8.24 14.10 -14.52
N LYS A 41 9.14 13.81 -13.56
CA LYS A 41 10.60 13.98 -13.73
C LYS A 41 11.21 12.95 -14.70
N ILE A 42 10.40 12.02 -15.19
CA ILE A 42 10.76 11.09 -16.24
C ILE A 42 10.46 11.86 -17.52
N GLY A 43 11.50 12.27 -18.25
CA GLY A 43 11.38 12.92 -19.56
C GLY A 43 10.55 12.08 -20.55
N PRO A 44 10.33 12.56 -21.79
CA PRO A 44 9.52 11.86 -22.78
C PRO A 44 9.97 10.40 -22.84
N THR A 45 9.10 9.49 -22.42
CA THR A 45 9.44 8.07 -22.37
C THR A 45 9.65 7.59 -23.79
N PRO A 46 10.75 6.88 -24.09
CA PRO A 46 11.02 6.42 -25.44
C PRO A 46 9.85 5.56 -25.92
N ASN A 47 9.48 5.74 -27.19
CA ASN A 47 8.56 4.87 -27.90
C ASN A 47 8.88 3.39 -27.61
N HIS A 48 7.82 2.59 -27.54
CA HIS A 48 7.77 1.17 -27.29
C HIS A 48 8.95 0.36 -27.89
N SER A 49 10.09 0.33 -27.20
CA SER A 49 11.23 -0.55 -27.53
C SER A 49 12.25 -0.72 -26.41
N VAL A 50 12.04 -0.15 -25.21
CA VAL A 50 12.85 -0.52 -24.04
C VAL A 50 12.29 -1.82 -23.48
N VAL A 51 12.51 -2.91 -24.20
CA VAL A 51 12.49 -4.24 -23.59
C VAL A 51 13.65 -4.23 -22.61
N VAL A 52 13.34 -4.18 -21.31
CA VAL A 52 14.35 -4.34 -20.25
C VAL A 52 14.79 -5.81 -20.31
N ASN A 53 15.63 -6.15 -21.28
CA ASN A 53 16.03 -7.52 -21.59
C ASN A 53 16.87 -8.16 -20.47
N ASN A 54 17.40 -7.36 -19.55
CA ASN A 54 18.18 -7.88 -18.45
C ASN A 54 18.05 -6.99 -17.22
N VAL A 55 17.10 -7.30 -16.34
CA VAL A 55 17.02 -6.70 -15.01
C VAL A 55 18.24 -7.17 -14.22
N PRO A 56 19.14 -6.29 -13.75
CA PRO A 56 20.34 -6.71 -13.03
C PRO A 56 19.98 -7.11 -11.60
N TRP A 57 19.42 -8.31 -11.43
CA TRP A 57 18.95 -8.85 -10.14
C TRP A 57 20.01 -8.75 -9.05
N ILE A 58 21.27 -9.06 -9.37
CA ILE A 58 22.38 -8.98 -8.41
C ILE A 58 22.56 -7.54 -7.89
N LYS A 59 22.44 -6.52 -8.75
CA LYS A 59 22.54 -5.11 -8.30
C LYS A 59 21.35 -4.69 -7.44
N VAL A 60 20.19 -5.26 -7.71
CA VAL A 60 18.95 -5.02 -6.95
C VAL A 60 19.10 -5.62 -5.54
N PHE A 61 19.45 -6.90 -5.43
CA PHE A 61 19.71 -7.57 -4.15
C PHE A 61 20.96 -7.06 -3.42
N SER A 62 21.95 -6.51 -4.12
CA SER A 62 23.15 -5.94 -3.49
C SER A 62 22.92 -4.53 -2.92
N SER A 63 21.75 -3.92 -3.15
CA SER A 63 21.44 -2.59 -2.62
C SER A 63 21.02 -2.67 -1.14
N PRO A 64 21.68 -1.94 -0.22
CA PRO A 64 21.30 -1.91 1.19
C PRO A 64 19.89 -1.33 1.41
N SER A 65 19.40 -0.51 0.47
CA SER A 65 18.03 0.01 0.53
C SER A 65 16.99 -1.09 0.37
N MET A 66 17.29 -2.14 -0.40
CA MET A 66 16.38 -3.26 -0.62
C MET A 66 16.30 -4.14 0.63
N TRP A 67 17.44 -4.46 1.25
CA TRP A 67 17.46 -5.18 2.53
C TRP A 67 16.77 -4.41 3.65
N GLY A 68 16.97 -3.10 3.73
CA GLY A 68 16.25 -2.24 4.67
C GLY A 68 14.73 -2.30 4.47
N LEU A 69 14.27 -2.30 3.21
CA LEU A 69 12.85 -2.45 2.89
C LEU A 69 12.32 -3.84 3.25
N MET A 70 13.09 -4.91 2.97
CA MET A 70 12.68 -6.29 3.29
C MET A 70 12.56 -6.50 4.80
N ILE A 71 13.55 -6.07 5.58
CA ILE A 71 13.55 -6.22 7.05
C ILE A 71 12.44 -5.38 7.67
N SER A 72 12.27 -4.13 7.23
CA SER A 72 11.17 -3.29 7.75
C SER A 72 9.80 -3.85 7.40
N HIS A 73 9.64 -4.41 6.20
CA HIS A 73 8.39 -5.07 5.82
C HIS A 73 8.13 -6.33 6.65
N PHE A 74 9.16 -7.15 6.89
CA PHE A 74 9.06 -8.32 7.76
C PHE A 74 8.67 -7.91 9.18
N CYS A 75 9.30 -6.88 9.74
CA CYS A 75 9.01 -6.37 11.08
C CYS A 75 7.59 -5.78 11.19
N LEU A 76 7.03 -5.26 10.09
CA LEU A 76 5.64 -4.79 10.05
C LEU A 76 4.63 -5.93 9.97
N VAL A 77 4.87 -6.92 9.10
CA VAL A 77 3.89 -7.99 8.82
C VAL A 77 3.92 -9.07 9.89
N TYR A 78 5.08 -9.35 10.49
CA TYR A 78 5.24 -10.43 11.47
C TYR A 78 4.36 -10.25 12.73
N PRO A 79 4.34 -9.09 13.42
CA PRO A 79 3.46 -8.87 14.57
C PRO A 79 1.98 -8.92 14.18
N VAL A 80 1.61 -8.39 13.01
CA VAL A 80 0.23 -8.44 12.50
C VAL A 80 -0.21 -9.89 12.28
N TYR A 81 0.67 -10.72 11.70
CA TYR A 81 0.40 -12.13 11.48
C TYR A 81 0.21 -12.90 12.79
N ILE A 82 1.12 -12.69 13.76
CA ILE A 82 1.00 -13.28 15.10
C ILE A 82 -0.31 -12.84 15.75
N PHE A 83 -0.62 -11.54 15.69
CA PHE A 83 -1.86 -11.01 16.23
C PHE A 83 -3.07 -11.72 15.62
N VAL A 84 -3.22 -11.76 14.30
CA VAL A 84 -4.39 -12.39 13.67
C VAL A 84 -4.50 -13.89 14.01
N THR A 85 -3.38 -14.61 14.00
CA THR A 85 -3.37 -16.06 14.20
C THR A 85 -3.60 -16.44 15.67
N TRP A 86 -2.95 -15.75 16.60
CA TRP A 86 -2.94 -16.13 18.02
C TRP A 86 -3.96 -15.37 18.87
N PHE A 87 -4.35 -14.14 18.49
CA PHE A 87 -5.26 -13.32 19.31
C PHE A 87 -6.62 -13.98 19.49
N PHE A 88 -7.21 -14.50 18.41
CA PHE A 88 -8.48 -15.21 18.48
C PHE A 88 -8.40 -16.45 19.37
N ILE A 89 -7.34 -17.25 19.20
CA ILE A 89 -7.09 -18.46 20.02
C ILE A 89 -6.93 -18.08 21.49
N TYR A 90 -6.20 -17.01 21.79
CA TYR A 90 -5.96 -16.52 23.14
C TYR A 90 -7.27 -16.06 23.81
N LEU A 91 -8.10 -15.29 23.10
CA LEU A 91 -9.41 -14.84 23.60
C LEU A 91 -10.35 -16.00 23.93
N VAL A 92 -10.36 -17.04 23.10
CA VAL A 92 -11.27 -18.18 23.28
C VAL A 92 -10.72 -19.17 24.31
N ARG A 93 -9.44 -19.59 24.20
CA ARG A 93 -8.87 -20.65 25.05
C ARG A 93 -8.40 -20.18 26.42
N VAL A 94 -7.80 -18.99 26.53
CA VAL A 94 -7.21 -18.50 27.80
C VAL A 94 -8.20 -17.63 28.56
N ARG A 95 -8.90 -16.73 27.86
CA ARG A 95 -9.88 -15.82 28.47
C ARG A 95 -11.29 -16.40 28.57
N GLY A 96 -11.56 -17.56 27.94
CA GLY A 96 -12.87 -18.22 27.97
C GLY A 96 -14.00 -17.38 27.35
N VAL A 97 -13.67 -16.42 26.49
CA VAL A 97 -14.66 -15.52 25.88
C VAL A 97 -15.50 -16.31 24.87
N ALA A 98 -16.83 -16.15 24.95
CA ALA A 98 -17.74 -16.77 23.98
C ALA A 98 -17.37 -16.39 22.54
N ILE A 99 -17.39 -17.37 21.64
CA ILE A 99 -17.00 -17.26 20.21
C ILE A 99 -17.60 -16.01 19.52
N PRO A 100 -18.90 -15.66 19.71
CA PRO A 100 -19.49 -14.49 19.05
C PRO A 100 -18.89 -13.16 19.51
N LYS A 101 -18.46 -13.08 20.77
CA LYS A 101 -17.77 -11.88 21.28
C LYS A 101 -16.33 -11.86 20.78
N ALA A 102 -15.61 -12.98 20.83
CA ALA A 102 -14.23 -13.07 20.37
C ALA A 102 -14.05 -12.67 18.89
N SER A 103 -15.00 -13.02 18.02
CA SER A 103 -14.98 -12.61 16.61
C SER A 103 -15.19 -11.11 16.42
N LEU A 104 -16.08 -10.48 17.20
CA LEU A 104 -16.27 -9.02 17.20
C LEU A 104 -14.97 -8.30 17.62
N TRP A 105 -14.33 -8.74 18.69
CA TRP A 105 -13.06 -8.16 19.16
C TRP A 105 -11.92 -8.35 18.14
N THR A 106 -11.89 -9.48 17.44
CA THR A 106 -10.87 -9.76 16.41
C THR A 106 -11.12 -8.97 15.12
N SER A 107 -12.36 -8.55 14.87
CA SER A 107 -12.74 -7.71 13.71
C SER A 107 -12.42 -6.23 13.91
N ALA A 108 -12.36 -5.76 15.16
CA ALA A 108 -12.05 -4.38 15.52
C ALA A 108 -10.78 -3.79 14.82
N PRO A 109 -9.61 -4.48 14.79
CA PRO A 109 -8.43 -3.95 14.11
C PRO A 109 -8.61 -3.81 12.59
N PHE A 110 -9.44 -4.65 11.95
CA PHE A 110 -9.72 -4.52 10.51
C PHE A 110 -10.56 -3.28 10.23
N ILE A 111 -11.54 -3.00 11.08
CA ILE A 111 -12.35 -1.77 10.99
C ILE A 111 -11.48 -0.55 11.26
N ALA A 112 -10.65 -0.59 12.31
CA ALA A 112 -9.70 0.48 12.59
C ALA A 112 -8.77 0.73 11.38
N ASN A 113 -8.26 -0.34 10.76
CA ASN A 113 -7.41 -0.25 9.57
C ASN A 113 -8.13 0.41 8.38
N LEU A 114 -9.42 0.11 8.18
CA LEU A 114 -10.24 0.72 7.12
C LEU A 114 -10.26 2.25 7.20
N PHE A 115 -10.33 2.81 8.41
CA PHE A 115 -10.30 4.26 8.61
C PHE A 115 -8.88 4.82 8.70
N MET A 116 -7.94 4.08 9.32
CA MET A 116 -6.59 4.56 9.57
C MET A 116 -5.77 4.68 8.27
N VAL A 117 -5.94 3.76 7.31
CA VAL A 117 -5.19 3.77 6.03
C VAL A 117 -5.42 5.04 5.21
N PRO A 118 -6.66 5.46 4.89
CA PRO A 118 -6.89 6.69 4.14
C PRO A 118 -6.46 7.93 4.93
N LEU A 119 -6.63 7.94 6.26
CA LEU A 119 -6.16 9.02 7.12
C LEU A 119 -4.63 9.16 7.05
N TRP A 120 -3.90 8.04 7.09
CA TRP A 120 -2.44 8.02 6.92
C TRP A 120 -1.99 8.39 5.51
N GLY A 121 -2.73 7.98 4.48
CA GLY A 121 -2.49 8.43 3.10
C GLY A 121 -2.60 9.95 3.00
N TRP A 122 -3.72 10.51 3.47
CA TRP A 122 -3.96 11.94 3.49
C TRP A 122 -2.91 12.71 4.28
N LEU A 123 -2.55 12.23 5.48
CA LEU A 123 -1.51 12.85 6.29
C LEU A 123 -0.13 12.80 5.61
N SER A 124 0.19 11.66 4.99
CA SER A 124 1.45 11.48 4.26
C SER A 124 1.55 12.41 3.05
N ASP A 125 0.46 12.56 2.29
CA ASP A 125 0.41 13.44 1.13
C ASP A 125 0.53 14.91 1.56
N ARG A 126 -0.18 15.32 2.63
CA ARG A 126 -0.07 16.65 3.23
C ARG A 126 1.36 16.94 3.73
N ALA A 127 2.03 15.96 4.32
CA ALA A 127 3.41 16.09 4.77
C ALA A 127 4.40 16.13 3.59
N ALA A 128 4.12 15.41 2.50
CA ALA A 128 4.91 15.42 1.27
C ALA A 128 4.81 16.74 0.50
N GLU A 129 3.64 17.36 0.48
CA GLU A 129 3.41 18.70 -0.07
C GLU A 129 4.24 19.77 0.66
N ARG A 130 4.34 19.68 1.99
CA ARG A 130 5.01 20.71 2.82
C ARG A 130 6.53 20.53 2.95
N LEU A 131 7.03 19.29 3.06
CA LEU A 131 8.46 19.01 3.31
C LEU A 131 9.22 18.46 2.08
N GLY A 132 8.52 18.23 0.96
CA GLY A 132 9.09 17.68 -0.26
C GLY A 132 9.12 16.14 -0.29
N LYS A 133 8.93 15.55 -1.49
CA LYS A 133 8.70 14.10 -1.75
C LYS A 133 9.65 13.13 -1.03
N ARG A 134 10.91 13.51 -0.79
CA ARG A 134 11.93 12.64 -0.15
C ARG A 134 11.94 12.74 1.39
N ARG A 135 11.59 13.91 1.94
CA ARG A 135 11.52 14.15 3.40
C ARG A 135 10.13 13.86 3.96
N GLY A 136 9.05 14.22 3.24
CA GLY A 136 7.68 13.96 3.69
C GLY A 136 7.36 12.47 3.85
N ARG A 137 7.72 11.63 2.86
CA ARG A 137 7.56 10.16 2.98
C ARG A 137 8.37 9.53 4.10
N ARG A 138 9.54 10.09 4.42
CA ARG A 138 10.34 9.65 5.58
C ARG A 138 9.73 10.17 6.88
N ALA A 139 9.24 11.41 6.91
CA ALA A 139 8.64 12.05 8.07
C ALA A 139 7.38 11.31 8.55
N THR A 140 6.54 10.78 7.65
CA THR A 140 5.40 9.95 8.05
C THR A 140 5.83 8.68 8.78
N VAL A 141 6.91 8.03 8.31
CA VAL A 141 7.49 6.84 8.98
C VAL A 141 8.09 7.24 10.33
N TRP A 142 8.84 8.35 10.39
CA TRP A 142 9.40 8.87 11.64
C TRP A 142 8.34 9.34 12.63
N LEU A 143 7.21 9.88 12.17
CA LEU A 143 6.07 10.25 13.02
C LEU A 143 5.38 9.02 13.60
N GLY A 144 5.21 7.96 12.81
CA GLY A 144 4.70 6.68 13.31
C GLY A 144 5.62 6.07 14.38
N VAL A 145 6.94 6.09 14.14
CA VAL A 145 7.94 5.62 15.10
C VAL A 145 7.98 6.52 16.35
N ALA A 146 7.87 7.85 16.19
CA ALA A 146 7.87 8.79 17.31
C ALA A 146 6.60 8.68 18.18
N CYS A 147 5.42 8.51 17.57
CA CYS A 147 4.19 8.22 18.32
C CYS A 147 4.28 6.88 19.06
N SER A 148 4.84 5.84 18.44
CA SER A 148 5.05 4.56 19.10
C SER A 148 6.06 4.64 20.25
N ALA A 149 7.08 5.49 20.14
CA ALA A 149 8.07 5.72 21.18
C ALA A 149 7.54 6.58 22.34
N GLY A 150 6.58 7.47 22.09
CA GLY A 150 5.92 8.26 23.15
C GLY A 150 4.79 7.53 23.89
N LEU A 151 4.36 6.36 23.39
CA LEU A 151 3.35 5.50 24.01
C LEU A 151 3.97 4.35 24.84
N LEU A 152 5.30 4.21 24.80
CA LEU A 152 6.11 3.36 25.69
C LEU A 152 6.56 4.17 26.91
#